data_AF-A0A3D3AJD9-F1
#
_entry.id   AF-A0A3D3AJD9-F1
#
_cell.length_a   1.000
_cell.length_b   1.000
_cell.length_c   1.000
_cell.angle_alpha   90.00
_cell.angle_beta   90.00
_cell.angle_gamma   90.00
#
_symmetry.space_group_name_H-M   'P 1'
#
loop_
_entity.id
_entity.type
_entity.pdbx_description
1 polymer ?
#
loop_
_entity_poly.entity_id
_entity_poly.type
_entity_poly.pdbx_seq_one_letter_code
_entity_poly.pdbx_strand_id
1 'polypeptide(L)'
;MKTNHEPVLDSSKKLKEMTEKIDKILKYTGNNIELARKVARGELKDICIIKGKINFPKKQEQIVFLIYLNKIKKSLIDISAIYNAKEMPTPIGDSWKNFYFKINDCFNRNDFIDDKVKKVFQVLQKELDGGLIHHILQLTEKKDIDEISLLFHKMISFSFNEKDFISNIHFEDETSIEYENTIKANPLADDNEVVFESFDQSDDHLSPADQINAFRDRLSQEKNIIVKGEYVLSPIKGKFLSEVKRGDQVAIKVSALPESAEVIKQLDLRASSGKVKPVYGEMVFIKKLDFGFKAFIKIAPFVIIETRTEPEVKVEAILEDSTESLSINKGKWKFIVFVAIAALITAGIVITVIKSL
;
A
#
# COMPACT_ATOMS: atom_id res chain seq x y z
N MET A 1 49.82 -0.11 39.19
CA MET A 1 48.93 0.61 38.24
C MET A 1 48.64 -0.32 37.07
N LYS A 2 47.46 -0.96 37.04
CA LYS A 2 46.99 -1.71 35.88
C LYS A 2 46.12 -0.76 35.08
N THR A 3 46.60 -0.30 33.93
CA THR A 3 45.83 0.49 32.98
C THR A 3 44.88 -0.44 32.23
N ASN A 4 43.58 -0.27 32.48
CA ASN A 4 42.51 -0.90 31.71
C ASN A 4 42.53 -0.36 30.28
N HIS A 5 43.16 -1.10 29.37
CA HIS A 5 43.00 -0.92 27.93
C HIS A 5 41.84 -1.77 27.42
N GLU A 6 40.59 -1.37 27.72
CA GLU A 6 39.42 -1.85 26.99
C GLU A 6 38.24 -0.85 27.13
N PRO A 7 38.13 0.13 26.20
CA PRO A 7 36.80 0.65 25.84
C PRO A 7 36.60 1.04 24.35
N VAL A 8 37.60 0.93 23.48
CA VAL A 8 37.53 1.50 22.11
C VAL A 8 36.92 0.53 21.08
N LEU A 9 37.13 -0.79 21.23
CA LEU A 9 36.60 -1.78 20.27
C LEU A 9 35.07 -1.95 20.38
N ASP A 10 34.54 -1.91 21.60
CA ASP A 10 33.11 -2.09 21.90
C ASP A 10 32.27 -0.88 21.44
N SER A 11 32.79 0.34 21.57
CA SER A 11 32.11 1.55 21.12
C SER A 11 32.02 1.64 19.59
N SER A 12 33.07 1.24 18.86
CA SER A 12 33.06 1.17 17.39
C SER A 12 32.03 0.16 16.86
N LYS A 13 31.95 -1.02 17.48
CA LYS A 13 30.97 -2.05 17.10
C LYS A 13 29.53 -1.60 17.34
N LYS A 14 29.25 -1.00 18.51
CA LYS A 14 27.93 -0.44 18.83
C LYS A 14 27.52 0.70 17.90
N LEU A 15 28.46 1.54 17.51
CA LEU A 15 28.22 2.61 16.54
C LEU A 15 27.88 2.04 15.16
N LYS A 16 28.62 1.04 14.69
CA LYS A 16 28.36 0.35 13.42
C LYS A 16 26.96 -0.29 13.41
N GLU A 17 26.62 -1.06 14.44
CA GLU A 17 25.31 -1.70 14.58
C GLU A 17 24.16 -0.67 14.63
N MET A 18 24.36 0.47 15.29
CA MET A 18 23.38 1.55 15.33
C MET A 18 23.21 2.21 13.96
N THR A 19 24.29 2.47 13.23
CA THR A 19 24.24 3.02 11.87
C THR A 19 23.50 2.08 10.93
N GLU A 20 23.81 0.79 10.95
CA GLU A 20 23.13 -0.22 10.13
C GLU A 20 21.62 -0.30 10.44
N LYS A 21 21.23 -0.19 11.72
CA LYS A 21 19.82 -0.11 12.11
C LYS A 21 19.13 1.14 11.56
N ILE A 22 19.79 2.30 11.65
CA ILE A 22 19.26 3.56 11.14
C ILE A 22 19.06 3.49 9.63
N ASP A 23 20.05 2.99 8.89
CA ASP A 23 19.98 2.89 7.43
C ASP A 23 18.81 2.03 6.96
N LYS A 24 18.57 0.89 7.63
CA LYS A 24 17.45 -0.01 7.34
C LYS A 24 16.08 0.67 7.49
N ILE A 25 15.94 1.58 8.45
CA ILE A 25 14.64 2.16 8.83
C ILE A 25 14.40 3.60 8.33
N LEU A 26 15.38 4.21 7.67
CA LEU A 26 15.22 5.53 7.05
C LEU A 26 14.03 5.57 6.08
N LYS A 27 13.82 4.48 5.33
CA LYS A 27 12.68 4.35 4.40
C LYS A 27 11.31 4.40 5.09
N TYR A 28 11.21 4.05 6.38
CA TYR A 28 9.96 4.14 7.14
C TYR A 28 9.76 5.52 7.78
N THR A 29 10.84 6.24 8.04
CA THR A 29 10.82 7.51 8.78
C THR A 29 10.79 8.74 7.85
N GLY A 30 10.52 8.54 6.56
CA GLY A 30 10.51 9.63 5.57
C GLY A 30 11.89 10.25 5.39
N ASN A 31 12.95 9.43 5.51
CA ASN A 31 14.35 9.87 5.50
C ASN A 31 14.72 10.86 6.63
N ASN A 32 13.91 10.94 7.70
CA ASN A 32 14.22 11.77 8.86
C ASN A 32 15.12 11.01 9.84
N ILE A 33 16.41 11.38 9.87
CA ILE A 33 17.44 10.76 10.70
C ILE A 33 17.11 10.84 12.20
N GLU A 34 16.48 11.92 12.67
CA GLU A 34 16.15 12.05 14.10
C GLU A 34 15.05 11.06 14.51
N LEU A 35 14.02 10.90 13.67
CA LEU A 35 12.99 9.89 13.87
C LEU A 35 13.58 8.48 13.76
N ALA A 36 14.42 8.24 12.75
CA ALA A 36 15.12 6.96 12.60
C ALA A 36 15.96 6.61 13.83
N ARG A 37 16.68 7.57 14.44
CA ARG A 37 17.41 7.34 15.70
C ARG A 37 16.49 6.95 16.86
N LYS A 38 15.32 7.58 16.99
CA LYS A 38 14.34 7.25 18.03
C LYS A 38 13.79 5.84 17.84
N VAL A 39 13.48 5.46 16.60
CA VAL A 39 13.05 4.09 16.27
C VAL A 39 14.19 3.10 16.53
N ALA A 40 15.43 3.41 16.12
CA ALA A 40 16.66 2.63 16.35
C ALA A 40 16.87 2.24 17.82
N ARG A 41 16.45 3.12 18.73
CA ARG A 41 16.55 2.95 20.18
C ARG A 41 15.30 2.31 20.82
N GLY A 42 14.25 2.05 20.04
CA GLY A 42 12.96 1.56 20.56
C GLY A 42 12.13 2.63 21.28
N GLU A 43 12.53 3.90 21.20
CA GLU A 43 11.83 5.03 21.84
C GLU A 43 10.57 5.44 21.05
N LEU A 44 10.53 5.12 19.76
CA LEU A 44 9.40 5.42 18.88
C LEU A 44 8.92 4.13 18.19
N LYS A 45 7.67 3.75 18.46
CA LYS A 45 6.96 2.70 17.73
C LYS A 45 6.26 3.32 16.53
N ASP A 46 6.88 3.19 15.36
CA ASP A 46 6.49 3.82 14.10
C ASP A 46 5.59 2.94 13.22
N ILE A 47 5.35 1.69 13.62
CA ILE A 47 4.45 0.77 12.94
C ILE A 47 3.23 0.45 13.83
N CYS A 48 2.06 0.41 13.20
CA CYS A 48 0.85 -0.19 13.76
C CYS A 48 0.57 -1.49 13.01
N ILE A 49 0.43 -2.60 13.74
CA ILE A 49 0.12 -3.91 13.18
C ILE A 49 -1.31 -4.27 13.57
N ILE A 50 -2.18 -4.50 12.58
CA ILE A 50 -3.57 -4.92 12.81
C ILE A 50 -3.66 -6.41 12.53
N LYS A 51 -4.13 -7.15 13.52
CA LYS A 51 -4.40 -8.59 13.46
C LYS A 51 -5.89 -8.79 13.32
N GLY A 52 -6.30 -9.63 12.38
CA GLY A 52 -7.70 -10.00 12.21
C GLY A 52 -7.89 -11.49 12.07
N LYS A 53 -8.93 -12.02 12.74
CA LYS A 53 -9.47 -13.36 12.52
C LYS A 53 -10.97 -13.26 12.26
N ILE A 54 -11.41 -13.76 11.12
CA ILE A 54 -12.79 -13.72 10.68
C ILE A 54 -13.24 -15.14 10.42
N ASN A 55 -14.24 -15.60 11.14
CA ASN A 55 -14.77 -16.95 11.02
C ASN A 55 -16.14 -16.90 10.33
N PHE A 56 -16.35 -17.76 9.34
CA PHE A 56 -17.62 -17.98 8.64
C PHE A 56 -18.21 -19.33 9.11
N PRO A 57 -19.03 -19.36 10.19
CA PRO A 57 -19.39 -20.62 10.86
C PRO A 57 -20.13 -21.60 9.94
N LYS A 58 -21.01 -21.07 9.07
CA LYS A 58 -21.79 -21.87 8.12
C LYS A 58 -20.93 -22.58 7.07
N LYS A 59 -19.82 -21.95 6.68
CA LYS A 59 -18.89 -22.50 5.68
C LYS A 59 -17.76 -23.30 6.30
N GLN A 60 -17.57 -23.17 7.62
CA GLN A 60 -16.38 -23.64 8.33
C GLN A 60 -15.10 -23.07 7.73
N GLU A 61 -15.17 -21.82 7.25
CA GLU A 61 -14.06 -21.12 6.63
C GLU A 61 -13.61 -19.96 7.51
N GLN A 62 -12.37 -19.52 7.36
CA GLN A 62 -11.88 -18.34 8.05
C GLN A 62 -10.92 -17.50 7.17
N ILE A 63 -10.83 -16.22 7.50
CA ILE A 63 -9.78 -15.32 7.05
C ILE A 63 -8.92 -14.98 8.26
N VAL A 64 -7.61 -15.01 8.06
CA VAL A 64 -6.64 -14.52 9.04
C VAL A 64 -5.74 -13.52 8.32
N PHE A 65 -5.53 -12.35 8.91
CA PHE A 65 -4.67 -11.34 8.31
C PHE A 65 -3.85 -10.54 9.33
N LEU A 66 -2.74 -10.03 8.82
CA LEU A 66 -1.90 -8.99 9.38
C LEU A 66 -1.84 -7.83 8.39
N ILE A 67 -2.00 -6.62 8.89
CA ILE A 67 -1.84 -5.39 8.12
C ILE A 67 -0.81 -4.53 8.84
N TYR A 68 0.21 -4.10 8.12
CA TYR A 68 1.28 -3.27 8.66
C TYR A 68 1.10 -1.84 8.15
N LEU A 69 0.92 -0.90 9.06
CA LEU A 69 0.71 0.51 8.75
C LEU A 69 1.85 1.36 9.29
N ASN A 70 2.34 2.28 8.46
CA ASN A 70 3.32 3.27 8.88
C ASN A 70 2.63 4.46 9.56
N LYS A 71 2.94 4.70 10.84
CA LYS A 71 2.35 5.78 11.63
C LYS A 71 2.86 7.16 11.27
N ILE A 72 4.07 7.27 10.73
CA ILE A 72 4.71 8.53 10.35
C ILE A 72 4.19 8.97 8.97
N LYS A 73 4.28 8.06 7.99
CA LYS A 73 3.85 8.31 6.60
C LYS A 73 2.35 8.17 6.38
N LYS A 74 1.62 7.62 7.37
CA LYS A 74 0.18 7.32 7.29
C LYS A 74 -0.16 6.48 6.06
N SER A 75 0.63 5.43 5.83
CA SER A 75 0.57 4.58 4.63
C SER A 75 0.53 3.09 4.97
N LEU A 76 0.04 2.28 4.03
CA LEU A 76 0.14 0.83 4.08
C LEU A 76 1.60 0.43 3.81
N ILE A 77 2.14 -0.49 4.61
CA ILE A 77 3.46 -1.09 4.40
C ILE A 77 3.28 -2.42 3.68
N ASP A 78 2.52 -3.33 4.27
CA ASP A 78 2.34 -4.68 3.76
C ASP A 78 1.05 -5.32 4.34
N ILE A 79 0.62 -6.42 3.73
CA ILE A 79 -0.48 -7.28 4.18
C ILE A 79 0.02 -8.72 4.14
N SER A 80 -0.23 -9.49 5.20
CA SER A 80 -0.08 -10.96 5.16
C SER A 80 -1.42 -11.58 5.48
N ALA A 81 -2.05 -12.29 4.54
CA ALA A 81 -3.38 -12.81 4.73
C ALA A 81 -3.54 -14.22 4.16
N ILE A 82 -4.31 -15.06 4.85
CA ILE A 82 -4.73 -16.38 4.38
C ILE A 82 -6.25 -16.51 4.46
N TYR A 83 -6.76 -17.40 3.61
CA TYR A 83 -8.13 -17.86 3.60
C TYR A 83 -8.08 -19.37 3.58
N ASN A 84 -8.65 -20.04 4.57
CA ASN A 84 -8.62 -21.51 4.64
C ASN A 84 -9.94 -22.07 5.19
N ALA A 85 -10.15 -23.37 4.96
CA ALA A 85 -11.32 -24.13 5.40
C ALA A 85 -11.12 -24.81 6.77
N LYS A 86 -10.01 -24.52 7.45
CA LYS A 86 -9.66 -25.11 8.74
C LYS A 86 -9.36 -24.01 9.74
N GLU A 87 -9.93 -24.14 10.93
CA GLU A 87 -9.64 -23.19 12.00
C GLU A 87 -8.14 -23.18 12.35
N MET A 88 -7.57 -21.98 12.40
CA MET A 88 -6.18 -21.80 12.82
C MET A 88 -6.17 -21.61 14.34
N PRO A 89 -5.43 -22.45 15.08
CA PRO A 89 -5.35 -22.41 16.54
C PRO A 89 -4.42 -21.28 16.99
N THR A 90 -4.81 -20.04 16.74
CA THR A 90 -4.10 -18.83 17.20
C THR A 90 -5.09 -17.90 17.85
N PRO A 91 -5.04 -17.76 19.18
CA PRO A 91 -5.79 -16.73 19.89
C PRO A 91 -5.42 -15.35 19.35
N ILE A 92 -6.40 -14.48 19.13
CA ILE A 92 -6.18 -13.10 18.64
C ILE A 92 -5.27 -12.27 19.56
N GLY A 93 -5.18 -12.64 20.84
CA GLY A 93 -4.31 -12.01 21.83
C GLY A 93 -2.83 -12.42 21.76
N ASP A 94 -2.47 -13.44 21.00
CA ASP A 94 -1.06 -13.83 20.81
C ASP A 94 -0.27 -12.71 20.10
N SER A 95 1.06 -12.69 20.29
CA SER A 95 1.92 -11.70 19.63
C SER A 95 1.77 -11.74 18.10
N TRP A 96 1.91 -10.57 17.47
CA TRP A 96 1.85 -10.47 16.01
C TRP A 96 2.86 -11.39 15.31
N LYS A 97 4.03 -11.63 15.91
CA LYS A 97 5.06 -12.55 15.37
C LYS A 97 4.55 -13.99 15.29
N ASN A 98 3.85 -14.45 16.33
CA ASN A 98 3.24 -15.78 16.32
C ASN A 98 2.14 -15.89 15.26
N PHE A 99 1.35 -14.83 15.06
CA PHE A 99 0.41 -14.74 13.95
C PHE A 99 1.11 -14.88 12.60
N TYR A 100 2.18 -14.11 12.39
CA TYR A 100 2.94 -14.12 11.14
C TYR A 100 3.51 -15.51 10.84
N PHE A 101 4.17 -16.13 11.81
CA PHE A 101 4.75 -17.46 11.61
C PHE A 101 3.70 -18.52 11.31
N LYS A 102 2.50 -18.45 11.90
CA LYS A 102 1.42 -19.38 11.59
C LYS A 102 0.78 -19.14 10.23
N ILE A 103 0.62 -17.87 9.82
CA ILE A 103 0.21 -17.53 8.45
C ILE A 103 1.21 -18.11 7.45
N ASN A 104 2.51 -17.91 7.69
CA ASN A 104 3.57 -18.41 6.82
C ASN A 104 3.65 -19.95 6.79
N ASP A 105 3.44 -20.59 7.92
CA ASP A 105 3.35 -22.03 8.04
C ASP A 105 2.14 -22.61 7.27
N CYS A 106 1.00 -21.91 7.24
CA CYS A 106 -0.11 -22.27 6.36
C CYS A 106 0.28 -22.18 4.88
N PHE A 107 1.03 -21.15 4.47
CA PHE A 107 1.56 -21.04 3.11
C PHE A 107 2.48 -22.23 2.77
N ASN A 108 3.43 -22.56 3.64
CA ASN A 108 4.35 -23.68 3.43
C ASN A 108 3.66 -25.03 3.26
N ARG A 109 2.51 -25.22 3.91
CA ARG A 109 1.72 -26.45 3.85
C ARG A 109 0.70 -26.46 2.71
N ASN A 110 0.58 -25.37 1.94
CA ASN A 110 -0.52 -25.14 1.00
C ASN A 110 -1.92 -25.30 1.67
N ASP A 111 -2.04 -24.91 2.94
CA ASP A 111 -3.28 -24.97 3.73
C ASP A 111 -4.07 -23.65 3.60
N PHE A 112 -4.40 -23.31 2.34
CA PHE A 112 -5.17 -22.12 1.99
C PHE A 112 -5.92 -22.31 0.66
N ILE A 113 -6.81 -21.37 0.34
CA ILE A 113 -7.61 -21.36 -0.89
C ILE A 113 -7.18 -20.16 -1.74
N ASP A 114 -6.31 -20.39 -2.73
CA ASP A 114 -5.65 -19.38 -3.57
C ASP A 114 -6.54 -18.23 -4.03
N ASP A 115 -7.65 -18.55 -4.71
CA ASP A 115 -8.55 -17.53 -5.29
C ASP A 115 -9.20 -16.66 -4.21
N LYS A 116 -9.47 -17.25 -3.04
CA LYS A 116 -10.03 -16.52 -1.91
C LYS A 116 -8.98 -15.67 -1.20
N VAL A 117 -7.74 -16.17 -1.08
CA VAL A 117 -6.60 -15.38 -0.59
C VAL A 117 -6.40 -14.16 -1.47
N LYS A 118 -6.33 -14.33 -2.80
CA LYS A 118 -6.23 -13.23 -3.76
C LYS A 118 -7.36 -12.21 -3.58
N LYS A 119 -8.60 -12.68 -3.38
CA LYS A 119 -9.74 -11.81 -3.09
C LYS A 119 -9.56 -11.03 -1.79
N VAL A 120 -9.09 -11.65 -0.71
CA VAL A 120 -8.81 -10.95 0.56
C VAL A 120 -7.80 -9.82 0.33
N PHE A 121 -6.69 -10.12 -0.34
CA PHE A 121 -5.67 -9.12 -0.68
C PHE A 121 -6.24 -7.96 -1.49
N GLN A 122 -6.99 -8.24 -2.56
CA GLN A 122 -7.61 -7.21 -3.40
C GLN A 122 -8.55 -6.30 -2.60
N VAL A 123 -9.35 -6.88 -1.71
CA VAL A 123 -10.28 -6.13 -0.87
C VAL A 123 -9.51 -5.22 0.09
N LEU A 124 -8.57 -5.78 0.85
CA LEU A 124 -7.81 -5.01 1.82
C LEU A 124 -6.99 -3.90 1.15
N GLN A 125 -6.31 -4.18 0.04
CA GLN A 125 -5.54 -3.17 -0.69
C GLN A 125 -6.41 -2.05 -1.28
N LYS A 126 -7.59 -2.40 -1.80
CA LYS A 126 -8.51 -1.43 -2.40
C LYS A 126 -9.14 -0.52 -1.36
N GLU A 127 -9.58 -1.08 -0.25
CA GLU A 127 -10.36 -0.36 0.76
C GLU A 127 -9.46 0.40 1.74
N LEU A 128 -8.23 -0.06 2.00
CA LEU A 128 -7.23 0.65 2.81
C LEU A 128 -6.55 1.76 2.01
N ASP A 129 -7.32 2.78 1.61
CA ASP A 129 -6.77 4.00 1.06
C ASP A 129 -6.15 4.90 2.14
N GLY A 130 -5.46 5.97 1.72
CA GLY A 130 -4.80 6.89 2.66
C GLY A 130 -5.76 7.57 3.65
N GLY A 131 -7.03 7.78 3.27
CA GLY A 131 -8.04 8.37 4.14
C GLY A 131 -8.48 7.40 5.24
N LEU A 132 -8.80 6.16 4.87
CA LEU A 132 -9.16 5.11 5.81
C LEU A 132 -7.98 4.75 6.71
N ILE A 133 -6.77 4.63 6.16
CA ILE A 133 -5.56 4.37 6.96
C ILE A 133 -5.35 5.47 7.99
N HIS A 134 -5.47 6.74 7.60
CA HIS A 134 -5.36 7.84 8.55
C HIS A 134 -6.40 7.74 9.68
N HIS A 135 -7.65 7.43 9.33
CA HIS A 135 -8.71 7.25 10.30
C HIS A 135 -8.46 6.06 11.25
N ILE A 136 -8.08 4.89 10.72
CA ILE A 136 -7.72 3.72 11.52
C ILE A 136 -6.58 4.06 12.49
N LEU A 137 -5.55 4.78 12.05
CA LEU A 137 -4.44 5.18 12.92
C LEU A 137 -4.89 6.12 14.04
N GLN A 138 -5.88 7.00 13.81
CA GLN A 138 -6.47 7.80 14.89
C GLN A 138 -7.25 6.95 15.89
N LEU A 139 -7.94 5.90 15.42
CA LEU A 139 -8.67 4.98 16.29
C LEU A 139 -7.72 4.13 17.12
N THR A 140 -6.59 3.69 16.56
CA THR A 140 -5.57 2.93 17.32
C THR A 140 -4.90 3.80 18.38
N GLU A 141 -4.64 5.08 18.08
CA GLU A 141 -4.16 6.07 19.07
C GLU A 141 -5.17 6.26 20.23
N LYS A 142 -6.47 6.22 19.94
CA LYS A 142 -7.55 6.28 20.95
C LYS A 142 -7.85 4.94 21.63
N LYS A 143 -7.27 3.84 21.14
CA LYS A 143 -7.58 2.46 21.54
C LYS A 143 -9.04 2.05 21.34
N ASP A 144 -9.68 2.59 20.29
CA ASP A 144 -11.05 2.26 19.93
C ASP A 144 -11.12 0.99 19.08
N ILE A 145 -10.96 -0.17 19.73
CA ILE A 145 -10.98 -1.49 19.06
C ILE A 145 -12.35 -1.78 18.47
N ASP A 146 -13.43 -1.29 19.08
CA ASP A 146 -14.79 -1.54 18.64
C ASP A 146 -15.07 -0.85 17.30
N GLU A 147 -14.66 0.42 17.15
CA GLU A 147 -14.82 1.14 15.89
C GLU A 147 -13.94 0.55 14.78
N ILE A 148 -12.70 0.16 15.09
CA ILE A 148 -11.84 -0.56 14.14
C ILE A 148 -12.49 -1.88 13.71
N SER A 149 -13.00 -2.66 14.67
CA SER A 149 -13.68 -3.94 14.40
C SER A 149 -14.90 -3.73 13.51
N LEU A 150 -15.67 -2.68 13.75
CA LEU A 150 -16.83 -2.32 12.93
C LEU A 150 -16.44 -1.94 11.50
N LEU A 151 -15.33 -1.22 11.30
CA LEU A 151 -14.80 -0.88 9.97
C LEU A 151 -14.45 -2.14 9.18
N PHE A 152 -13.67 -3.04 9.77
CA PHE A 152 -13.30 -4.32 9.12
C PHE A 152 -14.51 -5.22 8.91
N HIS A 153 -15.46 -5.25 9.84
CA HIS A 153 -16.70 -6.00 9.67
C HIS A 153 -17.49 -5.48 8.45
N LYS A 154 -17.67 -4.16 8.32
CA LYS A 154 -18.36 -3.58 7.15
C LYS A 154 -17.63 -3.88 5.85
N MET A 155 -16.30 -3.73 5.84
CA MET A 155 -15.45 -4.00 4.68
C MET A 155 -15.64 -5.43 4.18
N ILE A 156 -15.51 -6.40 5.10
CA ILE A 156 -15.58 -7.82 4.75
C ILE A 156 -17.01 -8.22 4.38
N SER A 157 -18.01 -7.70 5.11
CA SER A 157 -19.40 -7.98 4.81
C SER A 157 -19.78 -7.56 3.40
N PHE A 158 -19.40 -6.34 3.02
CA PHE A 158 -19.65 -5.78 1.70
C PHE A 158 -18.92 -6.56 0.60
N SER A 159 -17.61 -6.80 0.76
CA SER A 159 -16.79 -7.40 -0.29
C SER A 159 -17.01 -8.90 -0.48
N PHE A 160 -17.39 -9.62 0.57
CA PHE A 160 -17.67 -11.05 0.51
C PHE A 160 -19.16 -11.36 0.34
N ASN A 161 -20.04 -10.34 0.42
CA ASN A 161 -21.49 -10.51 0.45
C ASN A 161 -21.93 -11.48 1.55
N GLU A 162 -21.26 -11.41 2.69
CA GLU A 162 -21.50 -12.25 3.87
C GLU A 162 -21.97 -11.38 5.01
N LYS A 163 -23.02 -11.78 5.71
CA LYS A 163 -23.54 -11.05 6.88
C LYS A 163 -23.39 -11.82 8.18
N ASP A 164 -23.08 -13.11 8.07
CA ASP A 164 -23.05 -14.05 9.18
C ASP A 164 -21.63 -14.57 9.38
N PHE A 165 -20.82 -13.75 10.05
CA PHE A 165 -19.45 -14.08 10.42
C PHE A 165 -19.09 -13.42 11.74
N ILE A 166 -18.09 -14.00 12.40
CA ILE A 166 -17.54 -13.50 13.66
C ILE A 166 -16.19 -12.88 13.35
N SER A 167 -16.01 -11.60 13.65
CA SER A 167 -14.75 -10.87 13.46
C SER A 167 -14.10 -10.54 14.79
N ASN A 168 -12.83 -10.92 14.96
CA ASN A 168 -11.99 -10.53 16.08
C ASN A 168 -10.81 -9.71 15.53
N ILE A 169 -10.72 -8.45 15.91
CA ILE A 169 -9.64 -7.55 15.50
C ILE A 169 -8.86 -7.13 16.74
N HIS A 170 -7.54 -7.04 16.61
CA HIS A 170 -6.65 -6.50 17.62
C HIS A 170 -5.54 -5.72 16.92
N PHE A 171 -4.89 -4.80 17.61
CA PHE A 171 -3.73 -4.10 17.06
C PHE A 171 -2.58 -4.04 18.06
N GLU A 172 -1.37 -3.90 17.53
CA GLU A 172 -0.14 -3.78 18.30
C GLU A 172 0.73 -2.67 17.72
N ASP A 173 1.43 -1.97 18.62
CA ASP A 173 2.41 -0.96 18.23
C ASP A 173 3.81 -1.56 18.27
N GLU A 174 4.56 -1.34 17.20
CA GLU A 174 5.87 -1.93 17.03
C GLU A 174 6.84 -0.98 16.30
N THR A 175 8.13 -1.30 16.37
CA THR A 175 9.16 -0.60 15.59
C THR A 175 9.33 -1.21 14.20
N SER A 176 9.69 -0.38 13.22
CA SER A 176 10.07 -0.86 11.89
C SER A 176 11.31 -1.75 11.88
N ILE A 177 12.12 -1.71 12.93
CA ILE A 177 13.26 -2.62 13.14
C ILE A 177 12.77 -4.03 13.43
N GLU A 178 11.84 -4.17 14.37
CA GLU A 178 11.29 -5.48 14.72
C GLU A 178 10.51 -6.08 13.56
N TYR A 179 9.82 -5.25 12.77
CA TYR A 179 9.23 -5.63 11.49
C TYR A 179 10.29 -6.18 10.51
N GLU A 180 11.32 -5.39 10.18
CA GLU A 180 12.38 -5.81 9.25
C GLU A 180 13.08 -7.09 9.72
N ASN A 181 13.41 -7.17 11.01
CA ASN A 181 14.09 -8.34 11.59
C ASN A 181 13.22 -9.59 11.59
N THR A 182 11.90 -9.49 11.71
CA THR A 182 11.03 -10.68 11.76
C THR A 182 10.62 -11.13 10.36
N ILE A 183 10.23 -10.18 9.51
CA ILE A 183 9.74 -10.49 8.17
C ILE A 183 10.90 -10.93 7.27
N LYS A 184 12.05 -10.22 7.30
CA LYS A 184 13.19 -10.53 6.41
C LYS A 184 14.21 -11.53 6.94
N ALA A 185 14.17 -11.89 8.23
CA ALA A 185 15.03 -12.98 8.74
C ALA A 185 14.43 -14.38 8.51
N ASN A 186 13.20 -14.45 8.00
CA ASN A 186 12.58 -15.71 7.63
C ASN A 186 13.12 -16.13 6.25
N PRO A 187 13.82 -17.27 6.08
CA PRO A 187 14.33 -17.72 4.78
C PRO A 187 13.21 -18.00 3.75
N LEU A 188 11.97 -18.08 4.20
CA LEU A 188 10.78 -18.13 3.34
C LEU A 188 10.31 -16.75 2.88
N ALA A 189 10.95 -15.66 3.32
CA ALA A 189 10.81 -14.37 2.64
C ALA A 189 11.53 -14.36 1.28
N ASP A 190 12.49 -15.27 1.06
CA ASP A 190 13.13 -15.46 -0.25
C ASP A 190 12.33 -16.42 -1.16
N ASP A 191 11.66 -17.43 -0.60
CA ASP A 191 10.95 -18.47 -1.40
C ASP A 191 9.40 -18.42 -1.33
N ASN A 192 8.82 -17.68 -0.38
CA ASN A 192 7.37 -17.48 -0.18
C ASN A 192 7.01 -16.01 0.07
N GLU A 193 7.83 -15.07 -0.40
CA GLU A 193 7.23 -13.85 -0.95
C GLU A 193 6.18 -14.33 -1.98
N VAL A 194 4.90 -14.01 -1.76
CA VAL A 194 4.10 -13.68 -2.94
C VAL A 194 4.81 -12.47 -3.52
N VAL A 195 5.72 -12.74 -4.45
CA VAL A 195 6.64 -11.80 -5.06
C VAL A 195 5.83 -10.63 -5.63
N PHE A 196 5.66 -9.60 -4.82
CA PHE A 196 5.73 -8.23 -5.29
C PHE A 196 7.11 -7.73 -4.88
N GLU A 197 8.11 -8.29 -5.55
CA GLU A 197 9.51 -7.89 -5.51
C GLU A 197 9.62 -6.37 -5.32
N SER A 198 10.24 -5.98 -4.22
CA SER A 198 11.07 -4.78 -4.20
C SER A 198 12.19 -4.97 -5.22
N PHE A 199 11.90 -4.57 -6.47
CA PHE A 199 12.85 -4.52 -7.56
C PHE A 199 13.98 -3.52 -7.27
N ASP A 200 15.04 -3.99 -6.65
CA ASP A 200 16.33 -3.31 -6.72
C ASP A 200 17.52 -4.28 -6.87
N GLN A 201 17.26 -5.52 -7.30
CA GLN A 201 18.31 -6.41 -7.78
C GLN A 201 17.82 -7.14 -9.03
N SER A 202 17.91 -6.46 -10.18
CA SER A 202 18.00 -7.18 -11.44
C SER A 202 19.33 -7.91 -11.47
N ASP A 203 19.32 -9.18 -11.87
CA ASP A 203 20.49 -9.85 -12.45
C ASP A 203 21.20 -8.89 -13.42
N ASP A 204 22.33 -8.31 -13.01
CA ASP A 204 23.13 -7.37 -13.81
C ASP A 204 23.76 -8.04 -15.06
N HIS A 205 23.45 -9.31 -15.30
CA HIS A 205 23.90 -10.10 -16.43
C HIS A 205 22.95 -10.09 -17.64
N LEU A 206 21.70 -9.60 -17.50
CA LEU A 206 20.73 -9.55 -18.60
C LEU A 206 20.78 -8.21 -19.34
N SER A 207 20.66 -8.25 -20.67
CA SER A 207 20.58 -7.03 -21.47
C SER A 207 19.33 -6.22 -21.11
N PRO A 208 19.33 -4.87 -21.27
CA PRO A 208 18.15 -4.05 -20.99
C PRO A 208 16.89 -4.49 -21.74
N ALA A 209 17.04 -5.03 -22.95
CA ALA A 209 15.93 -5.54 -23.76
C ALA A 209 15.32 -6.81 -23.13
N ASP A 210 16.16 -7.71 -22.62
CA ASP A 210 15.71 -8.94 -21.96
C ASP A 210 14.99 -8.63 -20.65
N GLN A 211 15.50 -7.67 -19.88
CA GLN A 211 14.84 -7.21 -18.65
C GLN A 211 13.45 -6.62 -18.92
N ILE A 212 13.31 -5.84 -19.99
CA ILE A 212 12.03 -5.28 -20.43
C ILE A 212 11.06 -6.38 -20.86
N ASN A 213 11.52 -7.36 -21.63
CA ASN A 213 10.68 -8.45 -22.13
C ASN A 213 10.23 -9.34 -20.97
N ALA A 214 11.14 -9.72 -20.08
CA ALA A 214 10.84 -10.48 -18.87
C ALA A 214 9.79 -9.75 -18.00
N PHE A 215 9.95 -8.43 -17.81
CA PHE A 215 8.98 -7.64 -17.07
C PHE A 215 7.60 -7.61 -17.75
N ARG A 216 7.56 -7.46 -19.08
CA ARG A 216 6.31 -7.48 -19.86
C ARG A 216 5.62 -8.85 -19.79
N ASP A 217 6.38 -9.93 -19.93
CA ASP A 217 5.86 -11.29 -19.91
C ASP A 217 5.26 -11.60 -18.53
N ARG A 218 5.91 -11.14 -17.46
CA ARG A 218 5.38 -11.26 -16.10
C ARG A 218 4.09 -10.49 -15.91
N LEU A 219 4.03 -9.23 -16.36
CA LEU A 219 2.78 -8.46 -16.33
C LEU A 219 1.65 -9.19 -17.08
N SER A 220 1.98 -9.87 -18.18
CA SER A 220 1.01 -10.65 -18.96
C SER A 220 0.54 -11.91 -18.21
N GLN A 221 1.44 -12.60 -17.50
CA GLN A 221 1.11 -13.74 -16.63
C GLN A 221 0.20 -13.35 -15.45
N GLU A 222 0.42 -12.15 -14.89
CA GLU A 222 -0.40 -11.54 -13.84
C GLU A 222 -1.79 -11.06 -14.35
N LYS A 223 -2.13 -11.33 -15.63
CA LYS A 223 -3.37 -10.92 -16.30
C LYS A 223 -3.56 -9.39 -16.37
N ASN A 224 -2.46 -8.62 -16.38
CA ASN A 224 -2.55 -7.19 -16.63
C ASN A 224 -2.94 -6.92 -18.10
N ILE A 225 -3.84 -5.96 -18.30
CA ILE A 225 -4.11 -5.34 -19.59
C ILE A 225 -3.01 -4.32 -19.84
N ILE A 226 -2.16 -4.60 -20.82
CA ILE A 226 -1.06 -3.72 -21.23
C ILE A 226 -1.48 -3.00 -22.51
N VAL A 227 -1.57 -1.67 -22.46
CA VAL A 227 -1.87 -0.82 -23.62
C VAL A 227 -0.80 0.24 -23.81
N LYS A 228 -0.69 0.78 -25.03
CA LYS A 228 0.30 1.82 -25.32
C LYS A 228 -0.17 3.20 -24.86
N GLY A 229 0.79 4.04 -24.49
CA GLY A 229 0.56 5.44 -24.18
C GLY A 229 1.79 6.31 -24.35
N GLU A 230 1.60 7.59 -24.05
CA GLU A 230 2.61 8.63 -24.17
C GLU A 230 2.62 9.49 -22.91
N TYR A 231 3.79 10.00 -22.52
CA TYR A 231 3.88 10.95 -21.42
C TYR A 231 3.26 12.29 -21.79
N VAL A 232 2.70 12.96 -20.78
CA VAL A 232 2.44 14.39 -20.88
C VAL A 232 3.73 15.12 -20.59
N LEU A 233 4.20 15.90 -21.57
CA LEU A 233 5.45 16.63 -21.46
C LEU A 233 5.25 17.92 -20.67
N SER A 234 6.20 18.23 -19.78
CA SER A 234 6.21 19.49 -19.02
C SER A 234 7.62 20.09 -19.01
N PRO A 235 8.01 20.85 -20.04
CA PRO A 235 9.36 21.39 -20.17
C PRO A 235 9.78 22.36 -19.04
N ILE A 236 8.79 23.02 -18.43
CA ILE A 236 9.03 24.09 -17.43
C ILE A 236 9.00 23.53 -16.01
N LYS A 237 7.95 22.78 -15.64
CA LYS A 237 7.71 22.30 -14.26
C LYS A 237 7.85 20.78 -14.09
N GLY A 238 8.17 20.06 -15.16
CA GLY A 238 8.29 18.61 -15.15
C GLY A 238 9.62 18.09 -14.61
N LYS A 239 9.63 16.80 -14.30
CA LYS A 239 10.79 16.05 -13.84
C LYS A 239 11.45 15.37 -15.05
N PHE A 240 12.79 15.31 -15.10
CA PHE A 240 13.43 14.57 -16.18
C PHE A 240 13.12 13.08 -16.05
N LEU A 241 12.88 12.40 -17.17
CA LEU A 241 12.56 10.97 -17.16
C LEU A 241 13.70 10.11 -16.56
N SER A 242 14.94 10.59 -16.63
CA SER A 242 16.10 10.00 -15.95
C SER A 242 16.08 10.11 -14.42
N GLU A 243 15.30 11.04 -13.87
CA GLU A 243 15.14 11.27 -12.43
C GLU A 243 13.88 10.60 -11.89
N VAL A 244 12.96 10.19 -12.78
CA VAL A 244 11.74 9.48 -12.41
C VAL A 244 12.10 8.10 -11.86
N LYS A 245 11.59 7.79 -10.68
CA LYS A 245 11.81 6.53 -9.99
C LYS A 245 10.52 5.73 -9.93
N ARG A 246 10.66 4.43 -9.64
CA ARG A 246 9.51 3.59 -9.32
C ARG A 246 8.73 4.20 -8.14
N GLY A 247 7.40 4.20 -8.21
CA GLY A 247 6.51 4.83 -7.25
C GLY A 247 6.15 6.29 -7.57
N ASP A 248 6.94 6.99 -8.39
CA ASP A 248 6.59 8.36 -8.80
C ASP A 248 5.27 8.38 -9.57
N GLN A 249 4.43 9.39 -9.32
CA GLN A 249 3.22 9.62 -10.11
C GLN A 249 3.50 10.53 -11.31
N VAL A 250 3.24 10.02 -12.51
CA VAL A 250 3.47 10.70 -13.78
C VAL A 250 2.19 10.81 -14.59
N ALA A 251 1.98 11.94 -15.26
CA ALA A 251 0.84 12.13 -16.14
C ALA A 251 1.12 11.48 -17.49
N ILE A 252 0.17 10.65 -17.93
CA ILE A 252 0.24 9.92 -19.19
C ILE A 252 -1.08 9.98 -19.94
N LYS A 253 -1.01 9.75 -21.24
CA LYS A 253 -2.17 9.68 -22.12
C LYS A 253 -2.19 8.33 -22.80
N VAL A 254 -3.30 7.61 -22.66
CA VAL A 254 -3.52 6.33 -23.34
C VAL A 254 -3.65 6.57 -24.84
N SER A 255 -2.92 5.81 -25.65
CA SER A 255 -3.01 5.89 -27.10
C SER A 255 -4.40 5.44 -27.56
N ALA A 256 -5.03 6.19 -28.46
CA ALA A 256 -6.37 5.91 -28.97
C ALA A 256 -6.37 4.79 -30.04
N LEU A 257 -5.86 3.61 -29.67
CA LEU A 257 -5.84 2.41 -30.51
C LEU A 257 -7.07 1.52 -30.23
N PRO A 258 -7.48 0.64 -31.15
CA PRO A 258 -8.60 -0.27 -30.93
C PRO A 258 -8.45 -1.14 -29.67
N GLU A 259 -7.24 -1.61 -29.39
CA GLU A 259 -6.89 -2.38 -28.18
C GLU A 259 -7.07 -1.59 -26.87
N SER A 260 -6.97 -0.25 -26.94
CA SER A 260 -7.12 0.64 -25.79
C SER A 260 -8.55 1.17 -25.60
N ALA A 261 -9.47 0.90 -26.54
CA ALA A 261 -10.80 1.51 -26.54
C ALA A 261 -11.62 1.15 -25.30
N GLU A 262 -11.52 -0.10 -24.85
CA GLU A 262 -12.22 -0.58 -23.67
C GLU A 262 -11.64 0.04 -22.40
N VAL A 263 -10.31 0.15 -22.30
CA VAL A 263 -9.64 0.84 -21.18
C VAL A 263 -10.04 2.31 -21.11
N ILE A 264 -10.04 3.02 -22.25
CA ILE A 264 -10.44 4.43 -22.33
C ILE A 264 -11.90 4.60 -21.88
N LYS A 265 -12.78 3.67 -22.25
CA LYS A 265 -14.19 3.71 -21.88
C LYS A 265 -14.40 3.42 -20.39
N GLN A 266 -13.79 2.35 -19.88
CA GLN A 266 -13.94 1.91 -18.49
C GLN A 266 -13.41 2.92 -17.48
N LEU A 267 -12.30 3.59 -17.82
CA LEU A 267 -11.70 4.62 -16.97
C LEU A 267 -12.23 6.04 -17.27
N ASP A 268 -13.29 6.15 -18.07
CA ASP A 268 -13.91 7.42 -18.48
C ASP A 268 -12.88 8.43 -19.04
N LEU A 269 -11.88 7.96 -19.77
CA LEU A 269 -10.78 8.80 -20.23
C LEU A 269 -11.15 9.64 -21.47
N ARG A 270 -12.41 9.68 -21.89
CA ARG A 270 -12.82 10.45 -23.07
C ARG A 270 -13.37 11.81 -22.68
N ALA A 271 -12.70 12.87 -23.12
CA ALA A 271 -13.22 14.23 -22.94
C ALA A 271 -14.44 14.47 -23.84
N SER A 272 -15.23 15.50 -23.51
CA SER A 272 -16.36 15.97 -24.34
C SER A 272 -15.94 16.36 -25.77
N SER A 273 -14.66 16.69 -25.98
CA SER A 273 -14.06 16.97 -27.29
C SER A 273 -13.72 15.72 -28.11
N GLY A 274 -13.96 14.51 -27.58
CA GLY A 274 -13.61 13.24 -28.20
C GLY A 274 -12.14 12.82 -28.03
N LYS A 275 -11.29 13.70 -27.50
CA LYS A 275 -9.87 13.40 -27.20
C LYS A 275 -9.73 12.61 -25.89
N VAL A 276 -8.68 11.79 -25.81
CA VAL A 276 -8.33 11.08 -24.56
C VAL A 276 -7.73 12.07 -23.56
N LYS A 277 -8.29 12.12 -22.34
CA LYS A 277 -7.83 12.94 -21.22
C LYS A 277 -6.57 12.32 -20.60
N PRO A 278 -5.58 13.13 -20.18
CA PRO A 278 -4.48 12.63 -19.38
C PRO A 278 -4.95 12.02 -18.05
N VAL A 279 -4.18 11.06 -17.56
CA VAL A 279 -4.39 10.41 -16.26
C VAL A 279 -3.04 10.28 -15.55
N TYR A 280 -3.03 10.41 -14.24
CA TYR A 280 -1.85 10.14 -13.43
C TYR A 280 -1.76 8.65 -13.14
N GLY A 281 -0.56 8.09 -13.30
CA GLY A 281 -0.27 6.71 -12.98
C GLY A 281 1.04 6.57 -12.23
N GLU A 282 1.17 5.47 -11.50
CA GLU A 282 2.34 5.13 -10.72
C GLU A 282 3.38 4.43 -11.59
N MET A 283 4.62 4.93 -11.59
CA MET A 283 5.74 4.31 -12.28
C MET A 283 6.05 2.94 -11.67
N VAL A 284 5.80 1.84 -12.38
CA VAL A 284 6.08 0.49 -11.86
C VAL A 284 7.41 -0.07 -12.37
N PHE A 285 7.86 0.38 -13.54
CA PHE A 285 9.15 0.00 -14.11
C PHE A 285 9.62 1.06 -15.10
N ILE A 286 10.91 1.36 -15.08
CA ILE A 286 11.57 2.21 -16.05
C ILE A 286 12.97 1.66 -16.34
N LYS A 287 13.32 1.55 -17.62
CA LYS A 287 14.67 1.17 -18.04
C LYS A 287 15.16 2.07 -19.16
N LYS A 288 16.42 2.47 -19.05
CA LYS A 288 17.13 3.18 -20.11
C LYS A 288 17.48 2.20 -21.23
N LEU A 289 17.21 2.62 -22.46
CA LEU A 289 17.63 1.97 -23.70
C LEU A 289 18.73 2.81 -24.36
N ASP A 290 19.37 2.27 -25.40
CA ASP A 290 20.33 3.02 -26.21
C ASP A 290 19.72 4.32 -26.78
N PHE A 291 18.43 4.27 -27.09
CA PHE A 291 17.65 5.40 -27.62
C PHE A 291 16.42 5.67 -26.76
N GLY A 292 16.67 6.20 -25.56
CA GLY A 292 15.65 6.75 -24.67
C GLY A 292 15.27 5.84 -23.52
N PHE A 293 14.00 5.84 -23.14
CA PHE A 293 13.47 5.08 -22.01
C PHE A 293 12.26 4.26 -22.42
N LYS A 294 12.13 3.09 -21.79
CA LYS A 294 10.93 2.28 -21.83
C LYS A 294 10.41 2.11 -20.41
N ALA A 295 9.12 2.32 -20.23
CA ALA A 295 8.51 2.27 -18.92
C ALA A 295 7.12 1.67 -18.96
N PHE A 296 6.72 1.17 -17.80
CA PHE A 296 5.39 0.64 -17.53
C PHE A 296 4.81 1.44 -16.36
N ILE A 297 3.60 1.95 -16.54
CA ILE A 297 2.94 2.84 -15.59
C ILE A 297 1.55 2.28 -15.27
N LYS A 298 1.24 2.11 -13.99
CA LYS A 298 -0.04 1.61 -13.53
C LYS A 298 -1.03 2.76 -13.34
N ILE A 299 -2.17 2.72 -14.03
CA ILE A 299 -3.22 3.76 -13.90
C ILE A 299 -4.48 3.27 -13.21
N ALA A 300 -4.67 1.95 -13.15
CA ALA A 300 -5.77 1.29 -12.46
C ALA A 300 -5.36 -0.16 -12.12
N PRO A 301 -6.12 -0.88 -11.28
CA PRO A 301 -5.89 -2.30 -11.06
C PRO A 301 -5.88 -3.05 -12.41
N PHE A 302 -4.82 -3.83 -12.64
CA PHE A 302 -4.61 -4.60 -13.86
C PHE A 302 -4.52 -3.78 -15.16
N VAL A 303 -4.36 -2.46 -15.11
CA VAL A 303 -4.19 -1.63 -16.31
C VAL A 303 -2.83 -0.96 -16.28
N ILE A 304 -1.97 -1.40 -17.19
CA ILE A 304 -0.61 -0.92 -17.36
C ILE A 304 -0.48 -0.20 -18.69
N ILE A 305 0.10 0.99 -18.65
CA ILE A 305 0.47 1.75 -19.83
C ILE A 305 1.94 1.53 -20.12
N GLU A 306 2.23 0.95 -21.27
CA GLU A 306 3.56 0.86 -21.82
C GLU A 306 3.90 2.14 -22.60
N THR A 307 5.05 2.72 -22.30
CA THR A 307 5.55 3.92 -22.96
C THR A 307 6.96 3.70 -23.50
N ARG A 308 7.28 4.41 -24.59
CA ARG A 308 8.62 4.53 -25.14
C ARG A 308 8.85 5.99 -25.50
N THR A 309 9.96 6.57 -25.05
CA THR A 309 10.22 8.00 -25.22
C THR A 309 11.70 8.26 -25.38
N GLU A 310 12.02 9.32 -26.11
CA GLU A 310 13.38 9.79 -26.34
C GLU A 310 14.12 10.17 -25.04
N PRO A 311 15.46 10.22 -25.06
CA PRO A 311 16.23 10.71 -23.92
C PRO A 311 15.96 12.21 -23.66
N GLU A 312 16.23 12.67 -22.44
CA GLU A 312 16.18 14.10 -22.04
C GLU A 312 14.80 14.77 -22.05
N VAL A 313 13.74 13.99 -21.96
CA VAL A 313 12.38 14.53 -21.89
C VAL A 313 11.98 14.83 -20.44
N LYS A 314 11.38 16.00 -20.21
CA LYS A 314 10.70 16.34 -18.95
C LYS A 314 9.23 15.99 -18.99
N VAL A 315 8.79 15.22 -18.02
CA VAL A 315 7.41 14.74 -17.91
C VAL A 315 6.70 15.42 -16.75
N GLU A 316 5.40 15.64 -16.89
CA GLU A 316 4.56 16.10 -15.79
C GLU A 316 4.51 15.01 -14.71
N ALA A 317 5.04 15.33 -13.53
CA ALA A 317 5.11 14.44 -12.38
C ALA A 317 4.66 15.20 -11.13
N ILE A 318 4.04 14.51 -10.17
CA ILE A 318 3.69 15.11 -8.89
C ILE A 318 4.98 15.23 -8.07
N LEU A 319 5.45 16.46 -7.90
CA LEU A 319 6.62 16.78 -7.09
C LEU A 319 6.20 16.88 -5.62
N GLU A 320 6.85 16.13 -4.72
CA GLU A 320 6.53 16.13 -3.28
C GLU A 320 6.86 17.46 -2.56
N ASP A 321 7.42 18.46 -3.27
CA ASP A 321 7.91 19.72 -2.69
C ASP A 321 7.13 21.00 -3.07
N SER A 322 5.95 20.91 -3.67
CA SER A 322 5.09 22.10 -3.85
C SER A 322 3.82 22.01 -3.02
N THR A 323 3.89 22.51 -1.78
CA THR A 323 2.77 23.19 -1.14
C THR A 323 2.39 24.44 -1.95
N GLU A 324 1.82 24.24 -3.13
CA GLU A 324 0.98 25.25 -3.77
C GLU A 324 -0.46 24.94 -3.38
N SER A 325 -1.01 25.84 -2.58
CA SER A 325 -2.38 25.82 -2.10
C SER A 325 -3.37 25.54 -3.23
N LEU A 326 -3.98 24.36 -3.21
CA LEU A 326 -5.25 24.15 -3.88
C LEU A 326 -6.27 25.07 -3.21
N SER A 327 -6.64 26.14 -3.92
CA SER A 327 -7.78 27.00 -3.61
C SER A 327 -9.06 26.20 -3.75
N ILE A 328 -9.36 25.37 -2.75
CA ILE A 328 -10.65 24.71 -2.63
C ILE A 328 -11.70 25.79 -2.40
N ASN A 329 -12.61 25.90 -3.37
CA ASN A 329 -13.72 26.83 -3.41
C ASN A 329 -14.60 26.68 -2.15
N LYS A 330 -14.38 27.57 -1.15
CA LYS A 330 -15.01 27.60 0.18
C LYS A 330 -16.54 27.78 0.17
N GLY A 331 -17.17 27.92 -1.00
CA GLY A 331 -18.62 28.12 -1.12
C GLY A 331 -19.48 26.87 -0.93
N LYS A 332 -18.99 25.67 -1.30
CA LYS A 332 -19.84 24.46 -1.31
C LYS A 332 -19.89 23.71 0.03
N TRP A 333 -18.86 23.81 0.86
CA TRP A 333 -18.81 23.05 2.10
C TRP A 333 -19.80 23.58 3.15
N LYS A 334 -20.03 24.90 3.18
CA LYS A 334 -21.05 25.51 4.05
C LYS A 334 -22.47 25.02 3.71
N PHE A 335 -22.75 24.75 2.44
CA PHE A 335 -24.06 24.25 2.00
C PHE A 335 -24.29 22.78 2.41
N ILE A 336 -23.27 21.93 2.29
CA ILE A 336 -23.35 20.51 2.68
C ILE A 336 -23.53 20.35 4.20
N VAL A 337 -22.81 21.15 5.00
CA VAL A 337 -22.96 21.13 6.47
C VAL A 337 -24.33 21.64 6.89
N PHE A 338 -24.87 22.67 6.23
CA PHE A 338 -26.19 23.21 6.56
C PHE A 338 -27.33 22.23 6.23
N VAL A 339 -27.23 21.50 5.11
CA VAL A 339 -28.21 20.46 4.73
C VAL A 339 -28.18 19.28 5.71
N ALA A 340 -26.99 18.86 6.17
CA ALA A 340 -26.87 17.78 7.16
C ALA A 340 -27.49 18.15 8.52
N ILE A 341 -27.30 19.39 8.97
CA ILE A 341 -27.88 19.89 10.24
C ILE A 341 -29.41 19.99 10.12
N ALA A 342 -29.93 20.50 8.99
CA ALA A 342 -31.36 20.60 8.77
C ALA A 342 -32.05 19.22 8.72
N ALA A 343 -31.39 18.21 8.15
CA ALA A 343 -31.88 16.82 8.12
C ALA A 343 -31.95 16.19 9.53
N LEU A 344 -30.96 16.49 10.40
CA LEU A 344 -30.97 16.01 11.79
C LEU A 344 -32.08 16.65 12.64
N ILE A 345 -32.34 17.95 12.44
CA ILE A 345 -33.42 18.65 13.15
C ILE A 345 -34.78 18.10 12.71
N THR A 346 -35.00 17.90 11.40
CA THR A 346 -36.26 17.32 10.90
C THR A 346 -36.45 15.89 11.38
N ALA A 347 -35.41 15.05 11.36
CA ALA A 347 -35.50 13.69 11.92
C ALA A 347 -35.83 13.70 13.42
N GLY A 348 -35.25 14.62 14.19
CA GLY A 348 -35.55 14.81 15.61
C GLY A 348 -37.01 15.18 15.86
N ILE A 349 -37.56 16.13 15.09
CA ILE A 349 -38.97 16.55 15.21
C ILE A 349 -39.90 15.39 14.87
N VAL A 350 -39.64 14.65 13.79
CA VAL A 350 -40.47 13.49 13.39
C VAL A 350 -40.48 12.41 14.48
N ILE A 351 -39.33 12.10 15.08
CA ILE A 351 -39.25 11.13 16.19
C ILE A 351 -40.04 11.63 17.41
N THR A 352 -40.03 12.93 17.68
CA THR A 352 -40.73 13.51 18.83
C THR A 352 -42.25 13.49 18.64
N VAL A 353 -42.73 13.80 17.42
CA VAL A 353 -44.16 13.74 17.07
C VAL A 353 -44.68 12.30 17.11
N ILE A 354 -43.92 11.34 16.57
CA ILE A 354 -44.28 9.91 16.60
C ILE A 354 -44.36 9.37 18.03
N LYS A 355 -43.56 9.90 18.97
CA LYS A 355 -43.65 9.52 20.39
C LYS A 355 -44.79 10.18 21.16
N SER A 356 -45.40 11.24 20.61
CA SER A 356 -46.51 11.98 21.25
C SER A 356 -47.90 11.55 20.75
N LEU A 357 -47.94 10.81 19.65
CA LEU A 357 -49.08 10.04 19.16
C LEU A 357 -49.04 8.65 19.80
#